data_AF-A0A7M2YUA4-F1
#
_entry.id   AF-A0A7M2YUA4-F1
#
_cell.length_a   1.000
_cell.length_b   1.000
_cell.length_c   1.000
_cell.angle_alpha   90.00
_cell.angle_beta   90.00
_cell.angle_gamma   90.00
#
_symmetry.space_group_name_H-M   'P 1'
#
loop_
_entity.id
_entity.type
_entity.pdbx_description
1 polymer ?
#
loop_
_entity_poly.entity_id
_entity_poly.type
_entity_poly.pdbx_seq_one_letter_code
_entity_poly.pdbx_strand_id
1 'polypeptide(L)' 'MTTLPRLTLGAGRSVRDGTPNGYSAYGLTGVPETYFVDARGRVVAHAVGALSRRELEASTAALLAGPAP' A
#
# COMPACT_ATOMS: atom_id res chain seq x y z
N MET A 1 -34.16 18.16 -15.93
CA MET A 1 -32.94 18.48 -15.16
C MET A 1 -32.11 17.21 -15.10
N THR A 2 -30.89 17.28 -15.63
CA THR A 2 -30.09 16.15 -16.12
C THR A 2 -29.42 15.37 -14.98
N THR A 3 -29.64 14.05 -14.97
CA THR A 3 -28.88 13.08 -14.18
C THR A 3 -27.43 13.06 -14.62
N LEU A 4 -26.49 13.29 -13.70
CA LEU A 4 -25.06 13.14 -13.96
C LEU A 4 -24.74 11.65 -14.19
N PRO A 5 -23.98 11.27 -15.24
CA PRO A 5 -23.65 9.88 -15.50
C PRO A 5 -22.68 9.36 -14.41
N ARG A 6 -23.02 8.19 -13.87
CA ARG A 6 -22.19 7.41 -12.96
C ARG A 6 -20.89 7.03 -13.67
N LEU A 7 -19.74 7.44 -13.11
CA LEU A 7 -18.43 6.99 -13.55
C LEU A 7 -18.34 5.47 -13.41
N THR A 8 -18.44 4.76 -14.53
CA THR A 8 -18.07 3.35 -14.62
C THR A 8 -16.55 3.28 -14.68
N LEU A 9 -15.88 3.19 -13.54
CA LEU A 9 -14.49 2.76 -13.51
C LEU A 9 -14.45 1.33 -14.03
N GLY A 10 -13.70 1.09 -15.12
CA GLY A 10 -13.41 -0.25 -15.61
C GLY A 10 -12.89 -1.13 -14.46
N ALA A 11 -13.29 -2.39 -14.46
CA ALA A 11 -13.08 -3.36 -13.39
C ALA A 11 -11.60 -3.68 -13.11
N GLY A 12 -10.85 -2.74 -12.53
CA GLY A 12 -9.74 -3.09 -11.65
C GLY A 12 -10.35 -3.61 -10.36
N ARG A 13 -10.08 -4.86 -9.98
CA ARG A 13 -10.50 -5.42 -8.69
C ARG A 13 -9.87 -4.61 -7.56
N SER A 14 -10.53 -3.53 -7.16
CA SER A 14 -10.29 -2.92 -5.86
C SER A 14 -10.81 -3.91 -4.82
N VAL A 15 -9.88 -4.64 -4.21
CA VAL A 15 -10.17 -5.48 -3.05
C VAL A 15 -10.26 -4.54 -1.86
N ARG A 16 -11.48 -4.35 -1.35
CA ARG A 16 -11.68 -3.75 -0.04
C ARG A 16 -11.63 -4.89 0.97
N ASP A 17 -10.88 -4.71 2.03
CA ASP A 17 -11.08 -5.59 3.19
C ASP A 17 -12.47 -5.29 3.75
N GLY A 18 -13.41 -6.20 3.49
CA GLY A 18 -14.81 -6.11 3.92
C GLY A 18 -15.03 -6.72 5.30
N THR A 19 -13.95 -7.15 5.95
CA THR A 19 -13.96 -7.76 7.27
C THR A 19 -12.99 -7.02 8.18
N PRO A 20 -13.15 -7.09 9.51
CA PRO A 20 -12.15 -6.55 10.43
C PRO A 20 -10.83 -7.36 10.46
N ASN A 21 -10.70 -8.43 9.66
CA ASN A 21 -9.66 -9.45 9.83
C ASN A 21 -8.35 -9.17 9.07
N GLY A 22 -8.29 -8.25 8.11
CA GLY A 22 -7.01 -7.93 7.44
C GLY A 22 -6.02 -7.29 8.40
N TYR A 23 -6.48 -6.49 9.36
CA TYR A 23 -5.62 -5.92 10.40
C TYR A 23 -4.83 -6.99 11.16
N SER A 24 -5.51 -8.04 11.60
CA SER A 24 -4.87 -9.17 12.29
C SER A 24 -3.99 -10.02 11.36
N ALA A 25 -4.37 -10.19 10.10
CA ALA A 25 -3.62 -10.99 9.13
C ALA A 25 -2.27 -10.36 8.76
N TYR A 26 -2.19 -9.03 8.76
CA TYR A 26 -0.95 -8.28 8.57
C TYR A 26 -0.15 -8.08 9.88
N GLY A 27 -0.70 -8.43 11.04
CA GLY A 27 -0.03 -8.30 12.34
C GLY A 27 0.18 -6.86 12.78
N LEU A 28 -0.71 -5.94 12.36
CA LEU A 28 -0.57 -4.51 12.66
C LEU A 28 -0.50 -4.26 14.17
N THR A 29 0.49 -3.45 14.57
CA THR A 29 0.67 -3.01 15.96
C THR A 29 0.20 -1.57 16.17
N GLY A 30 -0.02 -0.83 15.09
CA GLY A 30 -0.59 0.51 15.08
C GLY A 30 -1.16 0.88 13.70
N VAL A 31 -1.78 2.05 13.59
CA VAL A 31 -2.23 2.61 12.30
C VAL A 31 -1.86 4.10 12.21
N PRO A 32 -1.38 4.60 11.04
CA PRO A 32 -1.12 3.86 9.81
C PRO A 32 0.19 3.04 9.85
N GLU A 33 0.31 2.06 8.96
CA GLU A 33 1.55 1.32 8.68
C GLU A 33 1.71 1.20 7.15
N THR A 34 2.95 1.20 6.66
CA THR A 34 3.28 1.09 5.23
C THR A 34 4.21 -0.07 4.96
N TYR A 35 3.79 -0.99 4.08
CA TYR A 35 4.57 -2.17 3.67
C TYR A 35 5.06 -2.01 2.23
N PHE A 36 6.33 -2.30 2.00
CA PHE A 36 6.93 -2.32 0.66
C PHE A 36 7.03 -3.77 0.18
N VAL A 37 6.52 -4.04 -1.02
CA VAL A 37 6.37 -5.40 -1.56
C VAL A 37 7.17 -5.53 -2.85
N ASP A 38 7.98 -6.58 -2.98
CA ASP A 38 8.73 -6.88 -4.19
C ASP A 38 7.86 -7.48 -5.32
N ALA A 39 8.41 -7.59 -6.52
CA ALA A 39 7.70 -8.16 -7.68
C ALA A 39 7.31 -9.64 -7.52
N ARG A 40 7.83 -10.33 -6.49
CA ARG A 40 7.46 -11.71 -6.13
C ARG A 40 6.36 -11.76 -5.07
N GLY A 41 5.84 -10.61 -4.64
CA GLY A 41 4.81 -10.52 -3.61
C GLY A 41 5.34 -10.65 -2.18
N ARG A 42 6.64 -10.45 -1.95
CA ARG A 42 7.23 -10.52 -0.60
C ARG A 42 7.37 -9.14 0.02
N VAL A 43 7.03 -9.01 1.29
CA VAL A 43 7.33 -7.80 2.07
C VAL A 43 8.85 -7.70 2.24
N VAL A 44 9.42 -6.57 1.80
CA VAL A 44 10.87 -6.31 1.84
C VAL A 44 11.25 -5.15 2.75
N ALA A 45 10.28 -4.31 3.13
CA ALA A 45 10.45 -3.30 4.17
C ALA A 45 9.09 -2.93 4.78
N HIS A 46 9.13 -2.33 5.97
CA HIS A 46 7.95 -1.89 6.72
C HIS A 46 8.28 -0.59 7.45
N ALA A 47 7.34 0.35 7.45
CA ALA A 47 7.38 1.58 8.23
C ALA A 47 6.13 1.71 9.09
N VAL A 48 6.33 1.93 10.39
CA VAL A 48 5.24 2.17 11.36
C VAL A 48 4.98 3.66 11.45
N GLY A 49 3.70 4.05 11.46
CA GLY A 49 3.27 5.44 11.50
C GLY A 49 3.14 6.05 10.10
N ALA A 50 2.78 7.34 10.09
CA ALA A 50 2.58 8.05 8.84
C ALA A 50 3.93 8.35 8.17
N LEU A 51 4.04 8.03 6.89
CA LEU A 51 5.16 8.47 6.06
C LEU A 51 4.84 9.78 5.37
N SER A 52 5.80 10.69 5.39
CA SER A 52 5.81 11.81 4.45
C SER A 52 6.11 11.33 3.04
N ARG A 53 5.74 12.15 2.04
CA ARG A 53 6.06 11.89 0.63
C ARG A 53 7.56 11.65 0.41
N ARG A 54 8.40 12.46 1.05
CA ARG A 54 9.86 12.38 0.91
C ARG A 54 10.40 11.04 1.43
N GLU A 55 9.89 10.57 2.56
CA GLU A 55 10.31 9.29 3.13
C GLU A 55 9.87 8.13 2.24
N LEU A 56 8.64 8.16 1.72
CA LEU A 56 8.14 7.16 0.77
C LEU A 56 9.02 7.07 -0.48
N GLU A 57 9.35 8.21 -1.09
CA GLU A 57 10.19 8.28 -2.29
C GLU A 57 11.61 7.77 -2.00
N ALA A 58 12.21 8.18 -0.87
CA ALA A 58 13.54 7.73 -0.47
C ALA A 58 13.60 6.21 -0.21
N SER A 59 12.64 5.66 0.52
CA SER A 59 12.55 4.21 0.76
C SER A 59 12.38 3.44 -0.54
N THR A 60 11.54 3.93 -1.45
CA THR A 60 11.32 3.29 -2.76
C THR A 60 12.59 3.30 -3.60
N ALA A 61 13.30 4.43 -3.66
CA ALA A 61 14.55 4.54 -4.40
C ALA A 61 15.63 3.59 -3.85
N ALA A 62 15.77 3.51 -2.53
CA ALA A 62 16.72 2.59 -1.89
C ALA A 62 16.40 1.12 -2.20
N LEU A 63 15.13 0.72 -2.16
CA LEU A 63 14.72 -0.65 -2.48
C LEU A 63 14.92 -1.01 -3.96
N LEU A 64 14.76 -0.05 -4.86
CA LEU A 64 15.00 -0.23 -6.29
C LEU A 64 16.50 -0.31 -6.64
N ALA A 65 17.36 0.37 -5.88
CA ALA A 65 18.81 0.30 -6.07
C ALA A 65 19.39 -1.09 -5.71
N GLY A 66 18.67 -1.87 -4.90
CA GLY A 66 19.15 -3.14 -4.36
C GLY A 66 20.21 -2.97 -3.27
N PRO A 67 20.68 -4.07 -2.66
CA PRO A 67 21.80 -3.99 -1.70
C PRO A 67 23.05 -3.46 -2.40
N ALA A 68 23.85 -2.65 -1.69
CA ALA A 68 25.18 -2.27 -2.14
C ALA A 68 26.01 -3.54 -2.42
N PRO A 69 26.87 -3.54 -3.47
CA PRO A 69 27.68 -4.70 -3.83
C PRO A 69 28.61 -5.17 -2.70
#